data_AF-A0A378VI01-F1
#
_entry.id   AF-A0A378VI01-F1
#
_cell.length_a   1.000
_cell.length_b   1.000
_cell.length_c   1.000
_cell.angle_alpha   90.00
_cell.angle_beta   90.00
_cell.angle_gamma   90.00
#
_symmetry.space_group_name_H-M   'P 1'
#
loop_
_entity.id
_entity.type
_entity.pdbx_description
1 polymer ?
#
loop_
_entity_poly.entity_id
_entity_poly.type
_entity_poly.pdbx_seq_one_letter_code
_entity_poly.pdbx_strand_id
1 'polypeptide(L)'
;MNSKTKLRVNKIIELKHHIENWETQTSEEIEKLLVDFEKQPRQEMSSYYTELFRDVQFAGVLVQIANKYAENSKINRCIVSALGMMMWRYKLPESEEIYRLMLANIQRKGVALFVAFHLPKMKMFEEFPNKWAYFMSIPKLSPKKTSAEYFTNLVEEYIYFVPMMYKSELIQYFSLKYSETKSEYLKDRYKKILIILRD
;
A
#
# COMPACT_ATOMS: atom_id res chain seq x y z
N MET A 1 11.79 -19.93 -20.48
CA MET A 1 11.05 -18.64 -20.42
C MET A 1 10.29 -18.41 -21.72
N ASN A 2 9.00 -18.04 -21.68
CA ASN A 2 8.22 -17.75 -22.90
C ASN A 2 8.46 -16.30 -23.40
N SER A 3 8.02 -15.99 -24.62
CA SER A 3 8.24 -14.69 -25.27
C SER A 3 7.66 -13.51 -24.48
N LYS A 4 6.42 -13.63 -23.98
CA LYS A 4 5.74 -12.61 -23.15
C LYS A 4 6.51 -12.31 -21.86
N THR A 5 7.00 -13.35 -21.17
CA THR A 5 7.84 -13.21 -19.97
C THR A 5 9.17 -12.55 -20.31
N LYS A 6 9.84 -12.94 -21.41
CA LYS A 6 11.11 -12.33 -21.85
C LYS A 6 10.95 -10.83 -22.13
N LEU A 7 9.91 -10.45 -22.88
CA LEU A 7 9.59 -9.04 -23.15
C LEU A 7 9.37 -8.23 -21.87
N ARG A 8 8.70 -8.82 -20.87
CA ARG A 8 8.45 -8.16 -19.58
C ARG A 8 9.71 -8.08 -18.69
N VAL A 9 10.56 -9.11 -18.67
CA VAL A 9 11.88 -9.06 -18.03
C VAL A 9 12.70 -7.90 -18.62
N ASN A 10 12.80 -7.83 -19.95
CA ASN A 10 13.51 -6.75 -20.63
C ASN A 10 12.94 -5.36 -20.28
N LYS A 11 11.61 -5.19 -20.32
CA LYS A 11 10.95 -3.92 -19.93
C LYS A 11 11.23 -3.53 -18.48
N ILE A 12 11.28 -4.49 -17.54
CA ILE A 12 11.61 -4.19 -16.14
C ILE A 12 13.08 -3.74 -16.02
N ILE A 13 14.01 -4.41 -16.70
CA ILE A 13 15.43 -4.05 -16.71
C ILE A 13 15.65 -2.65 -17.32
N GLU A 14 15.02 -2.37 -18.45
CA GLU A 14 15.05 -1.07 -19.13
C GLU A 14 14.50 0.06 -18.24
N LEU A 15 13.33 -0.14 -17.62
CA LEU A 15 12.76 0.83 -16.67
C LEU A 15 13.65 1.04 -15.46
N LYS A 16 14.23 -0.02 -14.88
CA LYS A 16 15.19 0.10 -13.77
C LYS A 16 16.40 0.93 -14.17
N HIS A 17 17.03 0.60 -15.30
CA HIS A 17 18.20 1.32 -15.80
C HIS A 17 17.92 2.81 -16.03
N HIS A 18 16.78 3.17 -16.61
CA HIS A 18 16.41 4.58 -16.74
C HIS A 18 16.12 5.25 -15.39
N ILE A 19 15.49 4.57 -14.44
CA ILE A 19 15.21 5.11 -13.09
C ILE A 19 16.49 5.23 -12.25
N GLU A 20 17.48 4.35 -12.44
CA GLU A 20 18.80 4.45 -11.79
C GLU A 20 19.57 5.69 -12.26
N ASN A 21 19.33 6.16 -13.49
CA ASN A 21 19.89 7.39 -14.04
C ASN A 21 18.96 8.61 -13.88
N TRP A 22 18.12 8.65 -12.84
CA TRP A 22 17.12 9.72 -12.63
C TRP A 22 17.72 11.13 -12.48
N GLU A 23 18.97 11.26 -12.03
CA GLU A 23 19.61 12.57 -11.81
C GLU A 23 19.85 13.37 -13.10
N THR A 24 19.88 12.70 -14.25
CA THR A 24 20.01 13.34 -15.57
C THR A 24 18.67 13.69 -16.21
N GLN A 25 17.55 13.44 -15.52
CA GLN A 25 16.19 13.54 -16.05
C GLN A 25 15.41 14.69 -15.41
N THR A 26 14.43 15.21 -16.15
CA THR A 26 13.44 16.14 -15.61
C THR A 26 12.45 15.44 -14.67
N SER A 27 11.76 16.22 -13.83
CA SER A 27 10.70 15.70 -12.95
C SER A 27 9.56 15.02 -13.72
N GLU A 28 9.32 15.38 -14.98
CA GLU A 28 8.23 14.84 -15.80
C GLU A 28 8.62 13.49 -16.42
N GLU A 29 9.88 13.34 -16.84
CA GLU A 29 10.43 12.09 -17.36
C GLU A 29 10.50 11.02 -16.28
N ILE A 30 11.05 11.34 -15.09
CA ILE A 30 11.10 10.38 -13.98
C ILE A 30 9.70 10.01 -13.48
N GLU A 31 8.74 10.95 -13.46
CA GLU A 31 7.35 10.65 -13.13
C GLU A 31 6.71 9.68 -14.14
N LYS A 32 6.96 9.85 -15.43
CA LYS A 32 6.49 8.94 -16.48
C LYS A 32 7.08 7.54 -16.34
N LEU A 33 8.38 7.44 -16.07
CA LEU A 33 9.07 6.17 -15.81
C LEU A 33 8.50 5.45 -14.58
N LEU A 34 8.31 6.18 -13.48
CA LEU A 34 7.73 5.63 -12.24
C LEU A 34 6.27 5.20 -12.40
N VAL A 35 5.46 5.92 -13.17
CA VAL A 35 4.09 5.52 -13.52
C VAL A 35 4.07 4.19 -14.28
N ASP A 36 5.05 3.94 -15.14
CA ASP A 36 5.15 2.67 -15.86
C ASP A 36 5.80 1.55 -15.03
N PHE A 37 6.76 1.87 -14.17
CA PHE A 37 7.38 0.92 -13.24
C PHE A 37 6.37 0.44 -12.18
N GLU A 38 5.56 1.32 -11.60
CA GLU A 38 4.51 1.02 -10.59
C GLU A 38 3.57 -0.13 -11.00
N LYS A 39 3.31 -0.25 -12.30
CA LYS A 39 2.46 -1.29 -12.87
C LYS A 39 3.15 -2.66 -12.90
N GLN A 40 4.48 -2.71 -13.03
CA GLN A 40 5.22 -3.96 -13.27
C GLN A 40 5.18 -4.94 -12.09
N PRO A 41 5.37 -4.54 -10.81
CA PRO A 41 5.26 -5.46 -9.68
C PRO A 41 3.80 -5.81 -9.34
N ARG A 42 2.79 -5.23 -10.03
CA ARG A 42 1.37 -5.56 -9.84
C ARG A 42 0.81 -6.62 -10.79
N GLN A 43 1.36 -6.78 -11.99
CA GLN A 43 0.84 -7.75 -12.97
C GLN A 43 1.17 -9.22 -12.58
N GLU A 44 0.81 -10.19 -13.43
CA GLU A 44 1.04 -11.64 -13.28
C GLU A 44 2.36 -11.98 -12.56
N MET A 45 2.31 -12.79 -11.50
CA MET A 45 3.48 -13.17 -10.69
C MET A 45 4.35 -14.15 -11.47
N SER A 46 5.67 -14.05 -11.34
CA SER A 46 6.59 -15.07 -11.87
C SER A 46 7.91 -15.06 -11.12
N SER A 47 8.51 -16.24 -10.95
CA SER A 47 9.85 -16.38 -10.35
C SER A 47 10.92 -15.61 -11.13
N TYR A 48 10.77 -15.48 -12.46
CA TYR A 48 11.65 -14.70 -13.32
C TYR A 48 11.71 -13.19 -12.97
N TYR A 49 10.76 -12.68 -12.18
CA TYR A 49 10.77 -11.27 -11.75
C TYR A 49 11.26 -11.08 -10.30
N THR A 50 11.49 -12.16 -9.54
CA THR A 50 11.80 -12.08 -8.11
C THR A 50 13.05 -11.26 -7.86
N GLU A 51 14.18 -11.63 -8.46
CA GLU A 51 15.46 -10.91 -8.26
C GLU A 51 15.40 -9.46 -8.76
N LEU A 52 14.62 -9.18 -9.81
CA LEU A 52 14.44 -7.82 -10.33
C LEU A 52 13.72 -6.90 -9.32
N PHE A 53 12.76 -7.45 -8.56
CA PHE A 53 11.94 -6.72 -7.59
C PHE A 53 12.38 -6.89 -6.13
N ARG A 54 13.29 -7.81 -5.84
CA ARG A 54 13.92 -8.03 -4.52
C ARG A 54 15.24 -7.25 -4.36
N ASP A 55 15.62 -6.51 -5.39
CA ASP A 55 16.79 -5.64 -5.40
C ASP A 55 16.68 -4.48 -4.39
N VAL A 56 17.50 -4.57 -3.34
CA VAL A 56 17.58 -3.58 -2.26
C VAL A 56 18.29 -2.29 -2.68
N GLN A 57 19.20 -2.33 -3.65
CA GLN A 57 19.90 -1.14 -4.15
C GLN A 57 18.92 -0.30 -4.96
N PHE A 58 18.17 -0.94 -5.86
CA PHE A 58 17.11 -0.27 -6.60
C PHE A 58 16.00 0.28 -5.68
N ALA A 59 15.63 -0.45 -4.61
CA ALA A 59 14.71 0.08 -3.60
C ALA A 59 15.26 1.34 -2.92
N GLY A 60 16.56 1.40 -2.64
CA GLY A 60 17.25 2.60 -2.14
C GLY A 60 17.15 3.79 -3.11
N VAL A 61 17.38 3.56 -4.41
CA VAL A 61 17.19 4.58 -5.46
C VAL A 61 15.76 5.12 -5.46
N LEU A 62 14.74 4.25 -5.38
CA LEU A 62 13.34 4.69 -5.28
C LEU A 62 13.10 5.58 -4.05
N VAL A 63 13.68 5.26 -2.90
CA VAL A 63 13.55 6.11 -1.69
C VAL A 63 14.26 7.46 -1.87
N GLN A 64 15.44 7.50 -2.49
CA GLN A 64 16.14 8.75 -2.82
C GLN A 64 15.29 9.67 -3.70
N ILE A 65 14.68 9.13 -4.76
CA ILE A 65 13.78 9.87 -5.66
C ILE A 65 12.55 10.39 -4.89
N ALA A 66 11.92 9.58 -4.04
CA ALA A 66 10.77 10.00 -3.25
C ALA A 66 11.10 11.16 -2.30
N ASN A 67 12.29 11.14 -1.68
CA ASN A 67 12.78 12.20 -0.82
C ASN A 67 13.13 13.47 -1.60
N LYS A 68 13.79 13.35 -2.77
CA LYS A 68 14.11 14.49 -3.65
C LYS A 68 12.85 15.22 -4.11
N TYR A 69 11.81 14.47 -4.50
CA TYR A 69 10.54 15.00 -4.99
C TYR A 69 9.45 14.88 -3.94
N ALA A 70 9.76 15.17 -2.67
CA ALA A 70 8.85 15.00 -1.53
C ALA A 70 7.44 15.57 -1.80
N GLU A 71 7.34 16.79 -2.34
CA GLU A 71 6.04 17.43 -2.59
C GLU A 71 5.29 16.92 -3.83
N ASN A 72 5.96 16.18 -4.73
CA ASN A 72 5.28 15.52 -5.83
C ASN A 72 4.57 14.25 -5.32
N SER A 73 3.27 14.41 -5.06
CA SER A 73 2.38 13.34 -4.61
C SER A 73 2.18 12.23 -5.66
N LYS A 74 2.37 12.48 -6.95
CA LYS A 74 2.22 11.47 -8.01
C LYS A 74 3.47 10.55 -8.06
N ILE A 75 4.67 11.12 -7.97
CA ILE A 75 5.94 10.39 -7.78
C ILE A 75 5.88 9.56 -6.49
N ASN A 76 5.58 10.19 -5.34
CA ASN A 76 5.52 9.50 -4.04
C ASN A 76 4.50 8.36 -4.04
N ARG A 77 3.30 8.55 -4.63
CA ARG A 77 2.29 7.50 -4.81
C ARG A 77 2.81 6.30 -5.60
N CYS A 78 3.49 6.56 -6.72
CA CYS A 78 4.01 5.49 -7.56
C CYS A 78 5.11 4.69 -6.83
N ILE A 79 6.02 5.37 -6.13
CA ILE A 79 7.10 4.73 -5.36
C ILE A 79 6.56 3.94 -4.17
N VAL A 80 5.69 4.52 -3.33
CA VAL A 80 5.07 3.85 -2.19
C VAL A 80 4.38 2.56 -2.61
N SER A 81 3.63 2.58 -3.72
CA SER A 81 2.94 1.37 -4.18
C SER A 81 3.87 0.36 -4.87
N ALA A 82 4.92 0.82 -5.56
CA ALA A 82 5.93 -0.08 -6.13
C ALA A 82 6.66 -0.83 -5.02
N LEU A 83 7.23 -0.13 -4.04
CA LEU A 83 7.91 -0.70 -2.88
C LEU A 83 7.00 -1.64 -2.09
N GLY A 84 5.76 -1.23 -1.80
CA GLY A 84 4.79 -2.07 -1.11
C GLY A 84 4.43 -3.37 -1.84
N MET A 85 4.39 -3.35 -3.17
CA MET A 85 4.20 -4.55 -3.99
C MET A 85 5.46 -5.41 -4.08
N MET A 86 6.65 -4.79 -4.16
CA MET A 86 7.95 -5.47 -4.10
C MET A 86 8.12 -6.25 -2.79
N MET A 87 7.83 -5.62 -1.64
CA MET A 87 7.85 -6.29 -0.32
C MET A 87 6.82 -7.43 -0.25
N TRP A 88 5.54 -7.14 -0.50
CA TRP A 88 4.46 -8.11 -0.30
C TRP A 88 4.59 -9.34 -1.22
N ARG A 89 4.80 -9.11 -2.54
CA ARG A 89 4.75 -10.15 -3.57
C ARG A 89 6.09 -10.80 -3.86
N TYR A 90 7.19 -10.05 -3.82
CA TYR A 90 8.53 -10.53 -4.21
C TYR A 90 9.52 -10.64 -3.05
N LYS A 91 9.07 -10.36 -1.82
CA LYS A 91 9.87 -10.49 -0.58
C LYS A 91 11.15 -9.64 -0.61
N LEU A 92 11.06 -8.44 -1.19
CA LEU A 92 11.98 -7.34 -0.88
C LEU A 92 12.04 -7.20 0.65
N PRO A 93 13.23 -7.26 1.27
CA PRO A 93 13.37 -7.00 2.70
C PRO A 93 12.86 -5.60 3.05
N GLU A 94 12.21 -5.47 4.20
CA GLU A 94 11.89 -4.15 4.75
C GLU A 94 13.19 -3.46 5.18
N SER A 95 13.29 -2.15 4.97
CA SER A 95 14.38 -1.30 5.47
C SER A 95 13.80 -0.11 6.23
N GLU A 96 14.60 0.45 7.15
CA GLU A 96 14.14 1.58 7.96
C GLU A 96 13.82 2.80 7.08
N GLU A 97 14.53 3.01 5.98
CA GLU A 97 14.27 4.09 5.03
C GLU A 97 12.93 3.92 4.31
N ILE A 98 12.57 2.69 3.91
CA ILE A 98 11.24 2.38 3.35
C ILE A 98 10.15 2.63 4.39
N TYR A 99 10.37 2.20 5.64
CA TYR A 99 9.41 2.43 6.73
C TYR A 99 9.22 3.92 7.04
N ARG A 100 10.32 4.68 7.18
CA ARG A 100 10.30 6.14 7.35
C ARG A 100 9.60 6.84 6.18
N LEU A 101 9.79 6.38 4.94
CA LEU A 101 9.07 6.90 3.76
C LEU A 101 7.56 6.64 3.82
N MET A 102 7.14 5.46 4.29
CA MET A 102 5.73 5.14 4.53
C MET A 102 5.13 6.07 5.59
N LEU A 103 5.83 6.26 6.71
CA LEU A 103 5.41 7.17 7.79
C LEU A 103 5.32 8.63 7.31
N ALA A 104 6.29 9.13 6.55
CA ALA A 104 6.27 10.49 5.99
C ALA A 104 5.06 10.74 5.06
N ASN A 105 4.49 9.69 4.47
CA ASN A 105 3.35 9.76 3.56
C ASN A 105 2.00 9.32 4.20
N ILE A 106 1.99 8.97 5.49
CA ILE A 106 0.87 8.28 6.16
C ILE A 106 -0.48 9.02 6.12
N GLN A 107 -0.45 10.35 6.03
CA GLN A 107 -1.64 11.21 5.84
C GLN A 107 -1.57 12.09 4.56
N ARG A 108 -0.56 11.91 3.69
CA ARG A 108 -0.40 12.77 2.50
C ARG A 108 -1.52 12.51 1.49
N LYS A 109 -2.26 13.58 1.12
CA LYS A 109 -3.34 13.55 0.13
C LYS A 109 -2.86 12.94 -1.19
N GLY A 110 -3.58 11.93 -1.69
CA GLY A 110 -3.22 11.20 -2.92
C GLY A 110 -2.20 10.07 -2.76
N VAL A 111 -1.50 9.98 -1.62
CA VAL A 111 -0.51 8.92 -1.31
C VAL A 111 -0.97 8.01 -0.17
N ALA A 112 -1.59 8.56 0.86
CA ALA A 112 -1.93 7.87 2.12
C ALA A 112 -2.71 6.55 1.97
N LEU A 113 -3.59 6.43 0.97
CA LEU A 113 -4.31 5.17 0.72
C LEU A 113 -3.37 4.03 0.27
N PHE A 114 -2.32 4.36 -0.49
CA PHE A 114 -1.31 3.39 -0.91
C PHE A 114 -0.39 3.03 0.25
N VAL A 115 -0.08 3.97 1.15
CA VAL A 115 0.56 3.65 2.43
C VAL A 115 -0.31 2.68 3.23
N ALA A 116 -1.61 2.96 3.35
CA ALA A 116 -2.54 2.10 4.09
C ALA A 116 -2.59 0.66 3.57
N PHE A 117 -2.47 0.41 2.26
CA PHE A 117 -2.45 -0.95 1.71
C PHE A 117 -1.21 -1.79 2.06
N HIS A 118 -0.15 -1.15 2.56
CA HIS A 118 1.19 -1.74 2.69
C HIS A 118 1.77 -1.62 4.10
N LEU A 119 1.67 -0.45 4.74
CA LEU A 119 2.20 -0.19 6.08
C LEU A 119 1.70 -1.20 7.15
N PRO A 120 0.40 -1.56 7.24
CA PRO A 120 -0.09 -2.54 8.22
C PRO A 120 0.52 -3.95 8.10
N LYS A 121 1.13 -4.26 6.94
CA LYS A 121 1.72 -5.57 6.63
C LYS A 121 3.24 -5.61 6.86
N MET A 122 3.84 -4.50 7.28
CA MET A 122 5.27 -4.40 7.59
C MET A 122 5.51 -4.89 9.02
N LYS A 123 6.57 -5.67 9.24
CA LYS A 123 7.02 -6.06 10.58
C LYS A 123 7.30 -4.85 11.46
N MET A 124 7.90 -3.79 10.92
CA MET A 124 8.12 -2.55 11.67
C MET A 124 6.82 -1.84 12.11
N PHE A 125 5.66 -2.19 11.54
CA PHE A 125 4.37 -1.71 12.03
C PHE A 125 3.87 -2.49 13.27
N GLU A 126 4.49 -3.61 13.64
CA GLU A 126 4.16 -4.33 14.88
C GLU A 126 4.44 -3.48 16.13
N GLU A 127 5.41 -2.57 16.08
CA GLU A 127 5.71 -1.61 17.16
C GLU A 127 5.08 -0.21 16.93
N PHE A 128 4.21 -0.05 15.92
CA PHE A 128 3.64 1.26 15.61
C PHE A 128 2.70 1.77 16.73
N PRO A 129 2.92 2.99 17.28
CA PRO A 129 2.13 3.50 18.39
C PRO A 129 0.68 3.78 17.95
N ASN A 130 -0.27 3.27 18.72
CA ASN A 130 -1.70 3.49 18.52
C ASN A 130 -2.21 3.10 17.10
N LYS A 131 -1.88 1.88 16.67
CA LYS A 131 -2.32 1.26 15.39
C LYS A 131 -3.81 1.46 15.10
N TRP A 132 -4.65 1.37 16.11
CA TRP A 132 -6.10 1.47 15.96
C TRP A 132 -6.57 2.90 15.66
N ALA A 133 -5.97 3.93 16.25
CA ALA A 133 -6.21 5.32 15.79
C ALA A 133 -5.86 5.49 14.30
N TYR A 134 -4.78 4.86 13.84
CA TYR A 134 -4.43 4.87 12.42
C TYR A 134 -5.48 4.11 11.58
N PHE A 135 -5.88 2.90 11.96
CA PHE A 135 -6.91 2.14 11.26
C PHE A 135 -8.24 2.91 11.16
N MET A 136 -8.70 3.54 12.25
CA MET A 136 -9.90 4.40 12.25
C MET A 136 -9.77 5.67 11.39
N SER A 137 -8.56 6.04 10.96
CA SER A 137 -8.33 7.11 9.99
C SER A 137 -8.50 6.65 8.53
N ILE A 138 -8.26 5.37 8.23
CA ILE A 138 -8.28 4.82 6.87
C ILE A 138 -9.60 5.06 6.12
N PRO A 139 -10.82 4.81 6.66
CA PRO A 139 -12.07 5.05 5.91
C PRO A 139 -12.32 6.55 5.62
N LYS A 140 -11.51 7.45 6.21
CA LYS A 140 -11.56 8.90 5.96
C LYS A 140 -10.70 9.28 4.73
N LEU A 141 -9.82 8.40 4.23
CA LEU A 141 -8.97 8.62 3.05
C LEU A 141 -9.77 8.55 1.73
N SER A 142 -9.22 9.16 0.66
CA SER A 142 -9.78 9.13 -0.69
C SER A 142 -9.05 8.12 -1.60
N PRO A 143 -9.75 7.39 -2.50
CA PRO A 143 -11.21 7.40 -2.70
C PRO A 143 -11.99 6.67 -1.59
N LYS A 144 -13.07 7.30 -1.10
CA LYS A 144 -13.84 6.85 0.07
C LYS A 144 -14.37 5.41 -0.01
N LYS A 145 -14.78 4.95 -1.21
CA LYS A 145 -15.29 3.58 -1.40
C LYS A 145 -14.18 2.55 -1.13
N THR A 146 -13.05 2.70 -1.81
CA THR A 146 -11.91 1.77 -1.72
C THR A 146 -11.27 1.80 -0.33
N SER A 147 -11.19 2.97 0.31
CA SER A 147 -10.65 3.08 1.67
C SER A 147 -11.57 2.48 2.73
N ALA A 148 -12.90 2.64 2.62
CA ALA A 148 -13.87 1.99 3.50
C ALA A 148 -13.92 0.46 3.31
N GLU A 149 -13.79 -0.02 2.08
CA GLU A 149 -13.69 -1.45 1.77
C GLU A 149 -12.41 -2.06 2.36
N TYR A 150 -11.26 -1.40 2.17
CA TYR A 150 -10.00 -1.86 2.74
C TYR A 150 -9.98 -1.80 4.28
N PHE A 151 -10.57 -0.76 4.88
CA PHE A 151 -10.77 -0.69 6.32
C PHE A 151 -11.63 -1.86 6.84
N THR A 152 -12.67 -2.26 6.11
CA THR A 152 -13.47 -3.45 6.46
C THR A 152 -12.61 -4.71 6.47
N ASN A 153 -11.76 -4.91 5.45
CA ASN A 153 -10.82 -6.03 5.40
C ASN A 153 -9.87 -6.04 6.61
N LEU A 154 -9.30 -4.88 6.97
CA LEU A 154 -8.42 -4.74 8.13
C LEU A 154 -9.12 -5.04 9.46
N VAL A 155 -10.36 -4.55 9.64
CA VAL A 155 -11.12 -4.84 10.86
C VAL A 155 -11.36 -6.34 10.98
N GLU A 156 -11.72 -7.04 9.90
CA GLU A 156 -11.90 -8.50 9.92
C GLU A 156 -10.59 -9.25 10.23
N GLU A 157 -9.48 -8.84 9.62
CA GLU A 157 -8.15 -9.44 9.83
C GLU A 157 -7.67 -9.32 11.29
N TYR A 158 -7.97 -8.18 11.94
CA TYR A 158 -7.51 -7.87 13.29
C TYR A 158 -8.63 -7.83 14.36
N ILE A 159 -9.82 -8.40 14.09
CA ILE A 159 -11.02 -8.19 14.92
C ILE A 159 -10.85 -8.61 16.39
N TYR A 160 -10.10 -9.69 16.63
CA TYR A 160 -9.80 -10.22 17.97
C TYR A 160 -8.75 -9.40 18.73
N PHE A 161 -8.12 -8.41 18.08
CA PHE A 161 -7.10 -7.52 18.64
C PHE A 161 -7.60 -6.08 18.78
N VAL A 162 -8.91 -5.84 18.67
CA VAL A 162 -9.57 -4.54 18.87
C VAL A 162 -9.50 -4.13 20.35
N PRO A 163 -8.86 -3.01 20.72
CA PRO A 163 -8.86 -2.49 22.07
C PRO A 163 -10.25 -2.02 22.47
N MET A 164 -10.62 -2.23 23.73
CA MET A 164 -11.95 -1.90 24.28
C MET A 164 -12.41 -0.47 23.93
N MET A 165 -11.49 0.51 23.98
CA MET A 165 -11.76 1.92 23.66
C MET A 165 -12.23 2.19 22.22
N TYR A 166 -11.97 1.28 21.27
CA TYR A 166 -12.40 1.41 19.87
C TYR A 166 -13.64 0.58 19.52
N LYS A 167 -14.07 -0.37 20.38
CA LYS A 167 -15.23 -1.23 20.10
C LYS A 167 -16.51 -0.43 19.83
N SER A 168 -16.77 0.64 20.60
CA SER A 168 -17.98 1.47 20.45
C SER A 168 -18.02 2.23 19.10
N GLU A 169 -16.93 2.88 18.70
CA GLU A 169 -16.83 3.59 17.41
C GLU A 169 -16.94 2.61 16.23
N LEU A 170 -16.33 1.43 16.34
CA LEU A 170 -16.46 0.36 15.34
C LEU A 170 -17.90 -0.17 15.24
N ILE A 171 -18.56 -0.45 16.37
CA ILE A 171 -19.97 -0.89 16.38
C ILE A 171 -20.87 0.17 15.75
N GLN A 172 -20.65 1.46 16.03
CA GLN A 172 -21.39 2.56 15.41
C GLN A 172 -21.16 2.60 13.89
N TYR A 173 -19.90 2.53 13.45
CA TYR A 173 -19.53 2.53 12.04
C TYR A 173 -20.18 1.36 11.26
N PHE A 174 -20.05 0.13 11.76
CA PHE A 174 -20.59 -1.04 11.07
C PHE A 174 -22.12 -1.15 11.17
N SER A 175 -22.73 -0.66 12.24
CA SER A 175 -24.21 -0.57 12.33
C SER A 175 -24.77 0.39 11.27
N LEU A 176 -24.12 1.54 11.07
CA LEU A 176 -24.48 2.47 9.99
C LEU A 176 -24.29 1.81 8.60
N LYS A 177 -23.14 1.16 8.36
CA LYS A 177 -22.90 0.47 7.08
C LYS A 177 -23.86 -0.68 6.81
N TYR A 178 -24.32 -1.38 7.84
CA TYR A 178 -25.37 -2.39 7.76
C TYR A 178 -26.73 -1.78 7.38
N SER A 179 -27.11 -0.63 7.94
CA SER A 179 -28.37 0.05 7.57
C SER A 179 -28.35 0.70 6.18
N GLU A 180 -27.20 1.21 5.74
CA GLU A 180 -27.05 1.89 4.44
C GLU A 180 -26.99 0.92 3.25
N THR A 181 -26.48 -0.30 3.45
CA THR A 181 -26.20 -1.22 2.33
C THR A 181 -27.44 -1.98 1.85
N LYS A 182 -27.65 -1.98 0.53
CA LYS A 182 -28.65 -2.82 -0.15
C LYS A 182 -28.14 -4.21 -0.51
N SER A 183 -26.83 -4.46 -0.38
CA SER A 183 -26.22 -5.76 -0.72
C SER A 183 -26.33 -6.72 0.46
N GLU A 184 -27.03 -7.83 0.28
CA GLU A 184 -27.22 -8.84 1.34
C GLU A 184 -25.90 -9.51 1.73
N TYR A 185 -24.98 -9.71 0.78
CA TYR A 185 -23.61 -10.14 1.05
C TYR A 185 -22.88 -9.19 2.01
N LEU A 186 -22.99 -7.87 1.81
CA LEU A 186 -22.39 -6.89 2.71
C LEU A 186 -23.12 -6.83 4.06
N LYS A 187 -24.44 -7.06 4.12
CA LYS A 187 -25.16 -7.15 5.39
C LYS A 187 -24.68 -8.31 6.24
N ASP A 188 -24.60 -9.52 5.68
CA ASP A 188 -24.08 -10.70 6.38
C ASP A 188 -22.64 -10.47 6.87
N ARG A 189 -21.80 -9.90 6.01
CA ARG A 189 -20.42 -9.51 6.35
C ARG A 189 -20.35 -8.55 7.54
N TYR A 190 -21.09 -7.43 7.51
CA TYR A 190 -21.11 -6.48 8.62
C TYR A 190 -21.78 -7.05 9.89
N LYS A 191 -22.78 -7.93 9.74
CA LYS A 191 -23.43 -8.62 10.86
C LYS A 191 -22.44 -9.50 11.63
N LYS A 192 -21.58 -10.25 10.92
CA LYS A 192 -20.52 -11.07 11.53
C LYS A 192 -19.53 -10.21 12.33
N ILE A 193 -19.08 -9.09 11.76
CA ILE A 193 -18.23 -8.11 12.47
C ILE A 193 -18.94 -7.59 13.74
N LEU A 194 -20.22 -7.22 13.63
CA LEU A 194 -21.00 -6.68 14.76
C LEU A 194 -21.25 -7.68 15.89
N ILE A 195 -21.29 -8.99 15.61
CA ILE A 195 -21.39 -10.03 16.64
C ILE A 195 -20.06 -10.06 17.43
N ILE A 196 -18.94 -10.29 16.73
CA ILE A 196 -17.61 -10.44 17.35
C ILE A 196 -17.17 -9.18 18.12
N LEU A 197 -17.59 -7.98 17.70
CA LEU A 197 -17.29 -6.75 18.45
C LEU A 197 -18.08 -6.61 19.76
N ARG A 198 -19.23 -7.28 19.89
CA ARG A 198 -20.13 -7.22 21.06
C ARG A 198 -19.84 -8.30 22.10
N ASP A 199 -19.27 -9.42 21.65
CA ASP A 199 -18.64 -10.44 22.50
C ASP A 199 -17.36 -9.90 23.16
#